data_AF-A0A2S9GVW3-F1
#
_entry.id   AF-A0A2S9GVW3-F1
#
_cell.length_a   1.000
_cell.length_b   1.000
_cell.length_c   1.000
_cell.angle_alpha   90.00
_cell.angle_beta   90.00
_cell.angle_gamma   90.00
#
_symmetry.space_group_name_H-M   'P 1'
#
loop_
_entity.id
_entity.type
_entity.pdbx_description
1 polymer ?
#
loop_
_entity_poly.entity_id
_entity_poly.type
_entity_poly.pdbx_seq_one_letter_code
_entity_poly.pdbx_strand_id
1 'polypeptide(L)' 'MDADNNIVVAQVLDERLNNDIEAAVNLGLAAALLGEVHDGMRLMQELGVPYEISSRVLLNKTKRRSSDWK' A
#
# COMPACT_ATOMS: atom_id res chain seq x y z
N MET A 1 17.25 3.50 -29.68
CA MET A 1 17.13 2.93 -28.31
C MET A 1 16.73 4.10 -27.45
N ASP A 2 15.43 4.30 -27.37
CA ASP A 2 14.79 5.57 -27.03
C ASP A 2 14.66 5.69 -25.52
N ALA A 3 15.43 6.60 -24.93
CA ALA A 3 15.40 6.90 -23.50
C ALA A 3 14.00 7.29 -23.01
N ASP A 4 13.20 7.92 -23.88
CA ASP A 4 11.82 8.32 -23.59
C ASP A 4 10.90 7.11 -23.32
N ASN A 5 11.10 6.00 -24.04
CA ASN A 5 10.27 4.81 -23.87
C ASN A 5 10.54 4.11 -22.53
N ASN A 6 11.80 4.17 -22.04
CA ASN A 6 12.15 3.65 -20.72
C ASN A 6 11.58 4.50 -19.58
N ILE A 7 11.50 5.83 -19.75
CA ILE A 7 10.93 6.75 -18.75
C ILE A 7 9.43 6.51 -18.60
N VAL A 8 8.69 6.41 -19.72
CA VAL A 8 7.25 6.16 -19.70
C VAL A 8 6.92 4.81 -19.06
N VAL A 9 7.68 3.76 -19.36
CA VAL A 9 7.49 2.43 -18.75
C VAL A 9 7.75 2.46 -17.25
N ALA A 10 8.79 3.16 -16.80
CA ALA A 10 9.08 3.31 -15.37
C ALA A 10 7.95 4.04 -14.62
N GLN A 11 7.45 5.16 -15.17
CA GLN A 11 6.34 5.90 -14.56
C GLN A 11 5.05 5.06 -14.46
N VAL A 12 4.70 4.31 -15.51
CA VAL A 12 3.51 3.43 -15.50
C VAL A 12 3.66 2.30 -14.48
N LEU A 13 4.87 1.77 -14.26
CA LEU A 13 5.13 0.75 -13.25
C LEU A 13 5.02 1.32 -11.83
N ASP A 14 5.56 2.51 -11.58
CA ASP A 14 5.45 3.19 -10.28
C ASP A 14 4.00 3.50 -9.93
N GLU A 15 3.22 4.04 -10.87
CA GLU A 15 1.80 4.31 -10.65
C GLU A 15 0.99 3.05 -10.32
N ARG A 16 1.30 1.92 -10.97
CA ARG A 16 0.64 0.63 -10.69
C ARG A 16 1.00 0.12 -9.30
N LEU A 17 2.28 0.14 -8.94
CA LEU A 17 2.75 -0.30 -7.62
C LEU A 17 2.09 0.52 -6.50
N ASN A 18 1.97 1.83 -6.70
CA ASN A 18 1.34 2.73 -5.74
C ASN A 18 -0.14 2.40 -5.52
N ASN A 19 -0.87 2.12 -6.60
CA ASN A 19 -2.27 1.70 -6.52
C ASN A 19 -2.44 0.34 -5.84
N ASP A 20 -1.52 -0.60 -6.06
CA ASP A 20 -1.55 -1.93 -5.44
C ASP A 20 -1.34 -1.84 -3.92
N ILE A 21 -0.38 -1.04 -3.47
CA ILE A 21 -0.14 -0.83 -2.02
C ILE A 21 -1.33 -0.11 -1.38
N GLU A 22 -1.90 0.90 -2.04
CA GLU A 22 -3.09 1.60 -1.53
C GLU A 22 -4.29 0.65 -1.43
N ALA A 23 -4.53 -0.19 -2.43
CA ALA A 23 -5.58 -1.20 -2.41
C ALA A 23 -5.37 -2.22 -1.29
N ALA A 24 -4.13 -2.70 -1.11
CA ALA A 24 -3.77 -3.62 -0.03
C ALA A 24 -4.01 -3.02 1.36
N VAL A 25 -3.66 -1.75 1.57
CA VAL A 25 -3.94 -1.04 2.82
C VAL A 25 -5.45 -0.87 3.04
N ASN A 26 -6.21 -0.55 1.99
CA ASN A 26 -7.66 -0.45 2.12
C ASN A 26 -8.30 -1.79 2.51
N LEU A 27 -7.86 -2.90 1.90
CA LEU A 27 -8.31 -4.24 2.24
C LEU A 27 -7.97 -4.61 3.69
N GLY A 28 -6.73 -4.36 4.13
CA GLY A 28 -6.34 -4.63 5.50
C GLY A 28 -7.10 -3.80 6.53
N LEU A 29 -7.41 -2.54 6.22
CA LEU A 29 -8.22 -1.69 7.10
C LEU A 29 -9.66 -2.17 7.19
N ALA A 30 -10.23 -2.67 6.08
CA ALA A 30 -11.54 -3.30 6.08
C ALA A 30 -11.55 -4.59 6.91
N ALA A 31 -10.52 -5.44 6.76
CA ALA A 31 -10.36 -6.65 7.57
C ALA A 31 -10.25 -6.33 9.07
N ALA A 32 -9.45 -5.34 9.45
CA ALA A 32 -9.34 -4.89 10.84
C ALA A 32 -10.61 -4.22 11.40
N LEU A 33 -11.50 -3.72 10.53
CA LEU A 33 -12.80 -3.18 10.94
C LEU A 33 -13.85 -4.26 11.16
N LEU A 34 -13.79 -5.35 10.39
CA LEU A 34 -14.74 -6.45 10.45
C LEU A 34 -14.34 -7.54 11.45
N GLY A 35 -13.04 -7.71 11.69
CA GLY A 35 -12.46 -8.63 12.65
C GLY A 35 -11.60 -7.91 13.67
N GLU A 36 -10.35 -8.36 13.84
CA GLU A 36 -9.38 -7.74 14.75
C GLU A 36 -8.26 -7.01 14.00
N VAL A 37 -7.56 -6.11 14.71
CA VAL A 37 -6.40 -5.38 14.18
C VAL A 37 -5.33 -6.32 13.62
N HIS A 38 -5.16 -7.50 14.24
CA HIS A 38 -4.21 -8.52 13.80
C HIS A 38 -4.57 -9.07 12.41
N ASP A 39 -5.85 -9.25 12.10
CA ASP A 39 -6.29 -9.76 10.80
C ASP A 39 -5.98 -8.77 9.68
N GLY A 40 -6.22 -7.49 9.93
CA GLY A 40 -5.84 -6.43 9.00
C GLY A 40 -4.34 -6.33 8.80
N MET A 41 -3.55 -6.44 9.88
CA MET A 41 -2.09 -6.41 9.80
C MET A 41 -1.55 -7.58 8.98
N ARG A 42 -2.05 -8.79 9.24
CA ARG A 42 -1.66 -9.99 8.52
C ARG A 42 -1.97 -9.86 7.03
N LEU A 43 -3.18 -9.42 6.68
CA LEU A 43 -3.59 -9.26 5.28
C LEU A 43 -2.72 -8.22 4.53
N MET A 44 -2.38 -7.10 5.18
CA MET A 44 -1.48 -6.10 4.58
C MET A 44 -0.09 -6.68 4.30
N GLN A 45 0.48 -7.45 5.23
CA GLN A 45 1.78 -8.08 5.05
C GLN A 45 1.77 -9.16 3.96
N GLU A 46 0.71 -9.97 3.89
CA GLU A 46 0.53 -10.98 2.83
C GLU A 46 0.44 -10.34 1.44
N LEU A 47 -0.08 -9.11 1.35
CA LEU A 47 -0.14 -8.31 0.13
C LEU A 47 1.11 -7.45 -0.12
N GLY A 48 2.16 -7.61 0.69
CA GLY A 48 3.45 -6.94 0.49
C GLY A 48 3.56 -5.52 1.06
N VAL A 49 2.59 -5.07 1.86
CA VAL A 49 2.67 -3.77 2.52
C VAL A 49 3.70 -3.84 3.66
N PRO A 50 4.69 -2.93 3.71
CA PRO A 50 5.65 -2.85 4.79
C PRO A 50 5.02 -2.77 6.18
N TYR A 51 5.70 -3.35 7.17
CA TYR A 51 5.23 -3.38 8.55
C TYR A 51 5.04 -1.97 9.14
N GLU A 52 5.94 -1.04 8.81
CA GLU A 52 5.90 0.35 9.27
C GLU A 52 4.66 1.08 8.77
N ILE A 53 4.24 0.80 7.53
CA ILE A 53 3.02 1.36 6.95
C ILE A 53 1.81 0.71 7.62
N SER A 54 1.78 -0.63 7.66
CA SER A 54 0.69 -1.43 8.22
C SER A 54 0.38 -1.07 9.67
N SER A 55 1.41 -1.03 10.53
CA SER A 55 1.28 -0.67 11.94
C SER A 55 0.79 0.77 12.11
N ARG A 56 1.32 1.73 11.33
CA ARG A 56 0.91 3.13 11.40
C ARG A 56 -0.54 3.34 11.03
N VAL A 57 -1.00 2.77 9.90
CA VAL A 57 -2.38 2.99 9.41
C VAL A 57 -3.42 2.29 10.29
N LEU A 58 -3.07 1.17 10.92
CA LEU A 58 -3.95 0.46 11.86
C LEU A 58 -4.06 1.19 13.20
N LEU A 59 -2.94 1.69 13.75
CA LEU A 59 -2.93 2.43 15.01
C LEU A 59 -3.52 3.84 14.87
N ASN A 60 -3.41 4.44 13.68
CA ASN A 60 -3.93 5.77 13.43
C ASN A 60 -4.39 5.90 11.97
N LYS A 61 -5.67 5.67 11.74
CA LYS A 61 -6.30 5.64 10.40
C LYS A 61 -6.14 6.96 9.62
N THR A 62 -5.87 8.08 10.28
CA THR A 62 -5.65 9.39 9.63
C THR A 62 -4.18 9.66 9.28
N LYS A 63 -3.24 8.79 9.67
CA LYS A 63 -1.81 8.91 9.32
C LYS A 63 -1.43 8.24 8.00
N ARG A 64 -2.38 8.03 7.09
CA ARG A 64 -2.05 7.65 5.70
C ARG A 64 -1.32 8.82 5.06
N ARG A 65 -0.12 8.60 4.54
CA ARG A 65 0.65 9.63 3.83
C ARG A 65 0.64 9.29 2.36
N SER A 66 0.53 10.31 1.51
CA SER A 66 0.70 10.13 0.07
C SER A 66 2.11 9.70 -0.33
N SER A 67 3.08 9.79 0.58
CA SER A 67 4.45 9.27 0.41
C SER A 67 4.59 7.77 0.68
N ASP A 68 3.54 7.12 1.19
CA ASP A 68 3.57 5.69 1.52
C ASP A 68 3.38 4.82 0.27
N TRP A 69 2.88 5.43 -0.80
CA TRP A 69 2.62 4.87 -2.11
C TRP A 69 3.51 5.59 -3.12
N LYS A 70 4.82 5.67 -2.87
CA LYS A 70 5.80 6.25 -3.79
C LYS A 70 7.10 5.47 -3.75
#